data_AF-A0A3D0UKH7-F1
#
_entry.id   AF-A0A3D0UKH7-F1
#
_cell.length_a   1.000
_cell.length_b   1.000
_cell.length_c   1.000
_cell.angle_alpha   90.00
_cell.angle_beta   90.00
_cell.angle_gamma   90.00
#
_symmetry.space_group_name_H-M   'P 1'
#
loop_
_entity.id
_entity.type
_entity.pdbx_description
1 polymer ?
#
loop_
_entity_poly.entity_id
_entity_poly.type
_entity_poly.pdbx_seq_one_letter_code
_entity_poly.pdbx_strand_id
1 'polypeptide(L)'
;MIQWTIYQIWLLLLLSLLGLSACGTESGQTILHEQVEDPATATPGRRVELRQAIVGVAVPTVEPAVTVDPPTVAPQPTATQNIPGLIGRDNFPEDVNPLTGEKVPDPSVLQRRPLAVKIANTARVRPQAGLNQADLVFEHYSEGGITRFTAIFYSKDARRVGSIRSGRLIDLEIPLMYDAAFAYSGSSYPIRQMI
;
A
#
# COMPACT_ATOMS: atom_id res chain seq x y z
N MET A 1 70.35 7.47 0.45
CA MET A 1 69.33 8.17 1.27
C MET A 1 68.47 9.16 0.46
N ILE A 2 68.92 9.70 -0.68
CA ILE A 2 68.18 10.71 -1.48
C ILE A 2 67.05 10.11 -2.36
N GLN A 3 67.14 8.84 -2.76
CA GLN A 3 66.11 8.19 -3.58
C GLN A 3 64.81 7.89 -2.79
N TRP A 4 64.91 7.61 -1.48
CA TRP A 4 63.76 7.29 -0.63
C TRP A 4 62.87 8.52 -0.36
N THR A 5 63.48 9.71 -0.28
CA THR A 5 62.74 10.98 -0.11
C THR A 5 61.97 11.38 -1.37
N ILE A 6 62.45 10.99 -2.57
CA ILE A 6 61.75 11.30 -3.83
C ILE A 6 60.46 10.47 -3.93
N TYR A 7 60.50 9.17 -3.64
CA TYR A 7 59.30 8.33 -3.66
C TYR A 7 58.26 8.73 -2.59
N GLN A 8 58.71 9.17 -1.42
CA GLN A 8 57.84 9.73 -0.37
C GLN A 8 57.11 11.00 -0.85
N ILE A 9 57.80 11.91 -1.54
CA ILE A 9 57.20 13.13 -2.09
C ILE A 9 56.18 12.80 -3.20
N TRP A 10 56.51 11.88 -4.11
CA TRP A 10 55.58 11.44 -5.15
C TRP A 10 54.35 10.71 -4.59
N LEU A 11 54.52 9.90 -3.55
CA LEU A 11 53.42 9.21 -2.88
C LEU A 11 52.46 10.21 -2.19
N LEU A 12 53.02 11.22 -1.52
CA LEU A 12 52.22 12.28 -0.88
C LEU A 12 51.51 13.15 -1.92
N LEU A 13 52.17 13.48 -3.04
CA LEU A 13 51.53 14.19 -4.15
C LEU A 13 50.39 13.38 -4.77
N LEU A 14 50.58 12.07 -5.00
CA LEU A 14 49.55 11.18 -5.52
C LEU A 14 48.34 11.10 -4.56
N LEU A 15 48.58 10.91 -3.26
CA LEU A 15 47.53 10.89 -2.23
C LEU A 15 46.78 12.23 -2.13
N SER A 16 47.48 13.36 -2.27
CA SER A 16 46.84 14.69 -2.30
C SER A 16 45.96 14.89 -3.54
N LEU A 17 46.40 14.40 -4.71
CA LEU A 17 45.64 14.48 -5.95
C LEU A 17 44.36 13.63 -5.89
N LEU A 18 44.43 12.43 -5.31
CA LEU A 18 43.26 11.58 -5.07
C LEU A 18 42.30 12.17 -4.02
N GLY A 19 42.81 12.92 -3.02
CA GLY A 19 41.98 13.60 -2.01
C GLY A 19 41.20 14.81 -2.54
N LEU A 20 41.71 15.50 -3.57
CA LEU A 20 41.08 16.67 -4.17
C LEU A 20 39.91 16.33 -5.12
N SER A 21 39.78 15.07 -5.57
CA SER A 21 38.63 14.61 -6.39
C SER A 21 37.38 14.21 -5.57
N ALA A 22 37.38 14.39 -4.25
CA ALA A 22 36.27 13.98 -3.37
C ALA A 22 35.39 15.13 -2.84
N CYS A 23 35.53 16.36 -3.35
CA CYS A 23 34.59 17.46 -3.09
C CYS A 23 33.97 17.97 -4.39
N GLY A 24 32.93 17.28 -4.85
CA GLY A 24 31.97 17.80 -5.83
C GLY A 24 30.66 18.16 -5.12
N THR A 25 30.48 19.45 -4.83
CA THR A 25 29.22 20.04 -4.40
C THR A 25 28.39 20.31 -5.67
N GLU A 26 27.37 19.51 -5.95
CA GLU A 26 26.44 19.80 -7.06
C GLU A 26 25.47 20.92 -6.65
N SER A 27 25.74 22.12 -7.16
CA SER A 27 24.79 23.24 -7.20
C SER A 27 24.38 23.51 -8.65
N GLY A 28 23.08 23.46 -8.91
CA GLY A 28 22.43 24.28 -9.94
C GLY A 28 22.39 23.72 -11.36
N GLN A 29 21.23 23.16 -11.73
CA GLN A 29 20.72 23.30 -13.09
C GLN A 29 19.31 23.90 -13.04
N THR A 30 19.21 25.09 -13.63
CA THR A 30 18.01 25.88 -13.84
C THR A 30 17.74 25.90 -15.35
N ILE A 31 16.61 25.27 -15.70
CA ILE A 31 15.63 25.64 -16.75
C ILE A 31 15.99 25.33 -18.21
N LEU A 32 15.26 24.38 -18.78
CA LEU A 32 14.44 24.61 -19.98
C LEU A 32 12.99 24.24 -19.61
N HIS A 33 12.12 25.25 -19.53
CA HIS A 33 10.68 25.10 -19.46
C HIS A 33 10.20 24.60 -20.83
N GLU A 34 9.77 23.35 -20.94
CA GLU A 34 8.90 22.93 -22.05
C GLU A 34 7.50 23.49 -21.74
N GLN A 35 7.20 24.65 -22.32
CA GLN A 35 5.88 25.26 -22.31
C GLN A 35 4.96 24.41 -23.19
N VAL A 36 4.07 23.63 -22.58
CA VAL A 36 2.88 23.12 -23.27
C VAL A 36 1.83 24.23 -23.16
N GLU A 37 1.85 25.16 -24.10
CA GLU A 37 0.72 26.06 -24.35
C GLU A 37 -0.25 25.35 -25.31
N ASP A 38 -1.46 25.08 -24.80
CA ASP A 38 -2.66 24.84 -25.60
C ASP A 38 -2.99 26.07 -26.45
N PRO A 39 -3.36 25.89 -27.73
CA PRO A 39 -4.21 26.86 -28.39
C PRO A 39 -5.51 26.20 -28.85
N ALA A 40 -6.57 26.49 -28.12
CA ALA A 40 -7.90 26.48 -28.71
C ALA A 40 -8.04 27.70 -29.64
N THR A 41 -8.66 27.47 -30.80
CA THR A 41 -9.36 28.43 -31.67
C THR A 41 -8.58 29.04 -32.86
N ALA A 42 -8.68 28.40 -34.04
CA ALA A 42 -8.92 29.06 -35.34
C ALA A 42 -9.28 28.05 -36.45
N THR A 43 -10.48 28.19 -37.02
CA THR A 43 -11.03 27.47 -38.19
C THR A 43 -10.63 28.21 -39.51
N PRO A 44 -10.91 27.69 -40.74
CA PRO A 44 -10.17 26.71 -41.53
C PRO A 44 -9.52 27.29 -42.82
N GLY A 45 -8.37 26.76 -43.22
CA GLY A 45 -7.70 27.06 -44.50
C GLY A 45 -7.84 25.92 -45.52
N ARG A 46 -8.69 26.12 -46.50
CA ARG A 46 -9.01 25.26 -47.66
C ARG A 46 -7.76 24.75 -48.41
N ARG A 47 -7.58 23.42 -48.52
CA ARG A 47 -6.76 22.80 -49.57
C ARG A 47 -7.55 21.72 -50.31
N VAL A 48 -7.45 21.82 -51.64
CA VAL A 48 -8.26 21.17 -52.67
C VAL A 48 -7.93 19.68 -52.84
N GLU A 49 -8.97 18.96 -53.23
CA GLU A 49 -9.14 17.52 -53.43
C GLU A 49 -8.09 16.80 -54.29
N LEU A 50 -7.89 15.51 -53.97
CA LEU A 50 -7.88 14.44 -54.98
C LEU A 50 -8.87 13.36 -54.54
N ARG A 51 -10.11 13.45 -55.05
CA ARG A 51 -11.11 12.39 -54.92
C ARG A 51 -10.85 11.35 -56.00
N GLN A 52 -10.38 10.17 -55.62
CA GLN A 52 -10.58 8.97 -56.41
C GLN A 52 -11.94 8.36 -56.05
N ALA A 53 -12.83 8.29 -57.03
CA ALA A 53 -14.14 7.68 -56.90
C ALA A 53 -14.00 6.16 -56.92
N ILE A 54 -14.23 5.52 -55.78
CA ILE A 54 -14.45 4.07 -55.70
C ILE A 54 -15.96 3.89 -55.58
N VAL A 55 -16.58 3.42 -56.65
CA VAL A 55 -18.01 3.05 -56.67
C VAL A 55 -18.14 1.74 -55.89
N GLY A 56 -18.47 1.85 -54.60
CA GLY A 56 -18.84 0.71 -53.77
C GLY A 56 -20.26 0.26 -54.10
N VAL A 57 -20.41 -0.99 -54.52
CA VAL A 57 -21.72 -1.67 -54.61
C VAL A 57 -22.24 -1.83 -53.18
N ALA A 58 -23.36 -1.18 -52.85
CA ALA A 58 -23.99 -1.31 -51.54
C ALA A 58 -24.58 -2.72 -51.38
N VAL A 59 -23.99 -3.52 -50.50
CA VAL A 59 -24.59 -4.76 -49.99
C VAL A 59 -25.58 -4.37 -48.89
N PRO A 60 -26.85 -4.79 -48.92
CA PRO A 60 -27.77 -4.51 -47.84
C PRO A 60 -27.27 -5.18 -46.55
N THR A 61 -26.94 -4.36 -45.57
CA THR A 61 -26.60 -4.82 -44.21
C THR A 61 -27.90 -5.17 -43.50
N VAL A 62 -28.08 -6.44 -43.18
CA VAL A 62 -29.19 -6.89 -42.34
C VAL A 62 -28.81 -6.55 -40.90
N GLU A 63 -29.53 -5.63 -40.28
CA GLU A 63 -29.38 -5.27 -38.87
C GLU A 63 -29.81 -6.47 -38.01
N PRO A 64 -28.92 -7.03 -37.15
CA PRO A 64 -29.31 -8.13 -36.29
C PRO A 64 -30.32 -7.62 -35.25
N ALA A 65 -31.50 -8.24 -35.23
CA ALA A 65 -32.52 -7.97 -34.22
C ALA A 65 -31.95 -8.33 -32.83
N VAL A 66 -31.81 -7.31 -31.97
CA VAL A 66 -31.42 -7.49 -30.57
C VAL A 66 -32.56 -8.22 -29.87
N THR A 67 -32.37 -9.51 -29.60
CA THR A 67 -33.25 -10.26 -28.72
C THR A 67 -32.90 -9.83 -27.30
N VAL A 68 -33.80 -9.11 -26.63
CA VAL A 68 -33.63 -8.75 -25.21
C VAL A 68 -33.94 -10.01 -24.41
N ASP A 69 -32.90 -10.68 -23.92
CA ASP A 69 -33.07 -11.78 -22.98
C ASP A 69 -33.80 -11.27 -21.71
N PRO A 70 -34.71 -12.08 -21.12
CA PRO A 70 -35.34 -11.72 -19.86
C PRO A 70 -34.28 -11.52 -18.77
N PRO A 71 -34.47 -10.59 -17.81
CA PRO A 71 -33.50 -10.32 -16.78
C PRO A 71 -33.22 -11.60 -15.98
N THR A 72 -31.96 -12.06 -16.02
CA THR A 72 -31.49 -13.12 -15.14
C THR A 72 -31.56 -12.58 -13.72
N VAL A 73 -32.45 -13.15 -12.90
CA VAL A 73 -32.55 -12.82 -11.47
C VAL A 73 -31.22 -13.18 -10.82
N ALA A 74 -30.47 -12.17 -10.36
CA ALA A 74 -29.25 -12.39 -9.59
C ALA A 74 -29.58 -13.24 -8.36
N PRO A 75 -28.75 -14.24 -7.98
CA PRO A 75 -28.99 -15.00 -6.78
C PRO A 75 -28.98 -14.04 -5.58
N GLN A 76 -30.13 -13.90 -4.93
CA GLN A 76 -30.22 -13.17 -3.67
C GLN A 76 -29.41 -13.95 -2.62
N PRO A 77 -28.58 -13.27 -1.80
CA PRO A 77 -27.84 -13.95 -0.75
C PRO A 77 -28.83 -14.71 0.15
N THR A 78 -28.65 -16.02 0.25
CA THR A 78 -29.43 -16.84 1.18
C THR A 78 -29.00 -16.47 2.58
N ALA A 79 -29.95 -16.03 3.41
CA ALA A 79 -29.67 -15.74 4.81
C ALA A 79 -29.04 -16.98 5.47
N THR A 80 -27.89 -16.82 6.11
CA THR A 80 -27.29 -17.88 6.92
C THR A 80 -28.26 -18.23 8.04
N GLN A 81 -28.60 -19.50 8.18
CA GLN A 81 -29.52 -19.98 9.22
C GLN A 81 -28.89 -19.71 10.59
N ASN A 82 -29.58 -18.95 11.44
CA ASN A 82 -29.23 -18.80 12.85
C ASN A 82 -29.54 -20.12 13.56
N ILE A 83 -28.52 -20.94 13.82
CA ILE A 83 -28.67 -22.18 14.58
C ILE A 83 -28.88 -21.82 16.06
N PRO A 84 -30.03 -22.16 16.69
CA PRO A 84 -30.26 -21.85 18.10
C PRO A 84 -29.15 -22.42 19.00
N GLY A 85 -28.55 -21.55 19.81
CA GLY A 85 -27.45 -21.91 20.72
C GLY A 85 -26.05 -21.80 20.12
N LEU A 86 -25.90 -21.55 18.81
CA LEU A 86 -24.61 -21.26 18.20
C LEU A 86 -24.22 -19.79 18.46
N ILE A 87 -23.10 -19.57 19.14
CA ILE A 87 -22.51 -18.24 19.29
C ILE A 87 -21.85 -17.84 17.96
N GLY A 88 -22.14 -16.63 17.50
CA GLY A 88 -21.72 -16.08 16.22
C GLY A 88 -21.95 -14.58 16.15
N ARG A 89 -21.91 -14.06 14.91
CA ARG A 89 -21.83 -12.63 14.57
C ARG A 89 -22.63 -11.67 15.46
N ASP A 90 -23.89 -12.00 15.73
CA ASP A 90 -24.84 -11.07 16.36
C ASP A 90 -25.29 -11.50 17.77
N ASN A 91 -24.68 -12.53 18.37
CA ASN A 91 -25.13 -13.09 19.66
C ASN A 91 -23.97 -13.52 20.58
N PHE A 92 -22.85 -12.81 20.53
CA PHE A 92 -21.77 -12.98 21.51
C PHE A 92 -22.25 -12.54 22.91
N PRO A 93 -22.03 -13.36 23.96
CA PRO A 93 -22.17 -12.90 25.34
C PRO A 93 -21.27 -11.69 25.62
N GLU A 94 -21.69 -10.81 26.53
CA GLU A 94 -20.95 -9.58 26.86
C GLU A 94 -19.54 -9.83 27.40
N ASP A 95 -19.32 -10.99 28.04
CA ASP A 95 -18.04 -11.40 28.60
C ASP A 95 -17.18 -12.21 27.62
N VAL A 96 -17.53 -12.30 26.33
CA VAL A 96 -16.81 -13.08 25.32
C VAL A 96 -16.26 -12.18 24.23
N ASN A 97 -14.95 -12.26 23.98
CA ASN A 97 -14.31 -11.55 22.89
C ASN A 97 -14.78 -12.13 21.53
N PRO A 98 -15.45 -11.34 20.67
CA PRO A 98 -15.95 -11.82 19.37
C PRO A 98 -14.84 -12.20 18.38
N LEU A 99 -13.59 -11.73 18.59
CA LEU A 99 -12.46 -12.04 17.70
C LEU A 99 -11.83 -13.40 17.99
N THR A 100 -11.89 -13.86 19.23
CA THR A 100 -11.20 -15.09 19.68
C THR A 100 -12.13 -16.15 20.24
N GLY A 101 -13.35 -15.77 20.64
CA GLY A 101 -14.28 -16.64 21.37
C GLY A 101 -13.88 -16.88 22.84
N GLU A 102 -12.84 -16.23 23.34
CA GLU A 102 -12.39 -16.36 24.73
C GLU A 102 -13.20 -15.47 25.68
N LYS A 103 -13.42 -15.94 26.91
CA LYS A 103 -14.00 -15.10 27.97
C LYS A 103 -12.99 -14.07 28.47
N VAL A 104 -13.45 -12.85 28.71
CA VAL A 104 -12.65 -11.79 29.36
C VAL A 104 -13.08 -11.65 30.84
N PRO A 105 -12.14 -11.43 31.77
CA PRO A 105 -12.48 -11.22 33.18
C PRO A 105 -13.30 -9.95 33.42
N ASP A 106 -13.04 -8.90 32.64
CA ASP A 106 -13.71 -7.61 32.70
C ASP A 106 -14.35 -7.29 31.33
N PRO A 107 -15.68 -7.38 31.21
CA PRO A 107 -16.40 -7.06 29.97
C PRO A 107 -16.19 -5.62 29.48
N SER A 108 -15.84 -4.67 30.36
CA SER A 108 -15.63 -3.26 29.96
C SER A 108 -14.48 -3.09 28.96
N VAL A 109 -13.52 -4.03 28.95
CA VAL A 109 -12.43 -4.06 27.98
C VAL A 109 -12.94 -4.24 26.54
N LEU A 110 -14.09 -4.88 26.34
CA LEU A 110 -14.72 -5.06 25.04
C LEU A 110 -15.58 -3.86 24.60
N GLN A 111 -15.63 -2.77 25.38
CA GLN A 111 -16.29 -1.53 24.98
C GLN A 111 -15.36 -0.54 24.29
N ARG A 112 -14.06 -0.86 24.19
CA ARG A 112 -13.05 0.01 23.56
C ARG A 112 -12.91 -0.27 22.07
N ARG A 113 -12.33 0.69 21.34
CA ARG A 113 -11.96 0.47 19.94
C ARG A 113 -10.71 -0.43 19.85
N PRO A 114 -10.68 -1.48 19.00
CA PRO A 114 -9.48 -2.28 18.78
C PRO A 114 -8.31 -1.42 18.26
N LEU A 115 -7.08 -1.86 18.51
CA LEU A 115 -5.86 -1.23 18.01
C LEU A 115 -5.15 -2.18 17.04
N ALA A 116 -5.01 -1.77 15.78
CA ALA A 116 -4.20 -2.45 14.78
C ALA A 116 -2.80 -1.85 14.77
N VAL A 117 -1.76 -2.66 14.99
CA VAL A 117 -0.38 -2.19 15.06
C VAL A 117 0.48 -2.86 13.98
N LYS A 118 1.18 -2.03 13.20
CA LYS A 118 2.14 -2.51 12.20
C LYS A 118 3.47 -2.90 12.84
N ILE A 119 3.87 -4.17 12.72
CA ILE A 119 5.06 -4.73 13.38
C ILE A 119 6.01 -5.37 12.34
N ALA A 120 7.32 -5.16 12.51
CA ALA A 120 8.36 -5.80 11.71
C ALA A 120 8.42 -7.32 11.90
N ASN A 121 8.74 -8.07 10.84
CA ASN A 121 9.06 -9.50 10.93
C ASN A 121 10.42 -9.90 10.31
N THR A 122 11.40 -8.99 10.30
CA THR A 122 12.77 -9.35 9.85
C THR A 122 13.54 -10.09 10.95
N ALA A 123 14.49 -10.95 10.57
CA ALA A 123 15.28 -11.73 11.54
C ALA A 123 15.99 -10.85 12.59
N ARG A 124 16.47 -9.66 12.19
CA ARG A 124 17.18 -8.71 13.08
C ARG A 124 16.31 -8.14 14.21
N VAL A 125 14.99 -8.10 14.05
CA VAL A 125 14.08 -7.47 15.03
C VAL A 125 13.39 -8.48 15.95
N ARG A 126 13.68 -9.78 15.79
CA ARG A 126 13.08 -10.84 16.60
C ARG A 126 13.84 -10.99 17.93
N PRO A 127 13.15 -11.30 19.03
CA PRO A 127 11.70 -11.44 19.15
C PRO A 127 10.95 -10.09 19.18
N GLN A 128 9.71 -10.09 18.69
CA GLN A 128 8.80 -8.95 18.78
C GLN A 128 8.34 -8.72 20.22
N ALA A 129 8.05 -7.47 20.57
CA ALA A 129 7.44 -7.11 21.84
C ALA A 129 5.91 -7.09 21.71
N GLY A 130 5.22 -7.67 22.70
CA GLY A 130 3.77 -7.58 22.85
C GLY A 130 2.95 -8.45 21.89
N LEU A 131 3.58 -9.14 20.93
CA LEU A 131 2.84 -9.90 19.91
C LEU A 131 1.96 -11.01 20.52
N ASN A 132 2.38 -11.59 21.64
CA ASN A 132 1.62 -12.59 22.39
C ASN A 132 0.40 -12.05 23.14
N GLN A 133 0.20 -10.73 23.17
CA GLN A 133 -0.99 -10.08 23.74
C GLN A 133 -2.01 -9.72 22.66
N ALA A 134 -1.69 -9.89 21.38
CA ALA A 134 -2.62 -9.63 20.30
C ALA A 134 -3.68 -10.74 20.21
N ASP A 135 -4.91 -10.35 19.88
CA ASP A 135 -6.01 -11.29 19.64
C ASP A 135 -5.93 -11.91 18.24
N LEU A 136 -5.52 -11.11 17.25
CA LEU A 136 -5.31 -11.55 15.88
C LEU A 136 -3.95 -11.05 15.39
N VAL A 137 -3.25 -11.86 14.61
CA VAL A 137 -2.00 -11.49 13.95
C VAL A 137 -2.06 -11.90 12.49
N PHE A 138 -1.99 -10.91 11.61
CA PHE A 138 -1.93 -11.11 10.17
C PHE A 138 -0.49 -10.98 9.70
N GLU A 139 0.06 -12.04 9.10
CA GLU A 139 1.31 -11.95 8.36
C GLU A 139 1.02 -11.69 6.89
N HIS A 140 1.66 -10.68 6.32
CA HIS A 140 1.54 -10.38 4.91
C HIS A 140 2.88 -9.91 4.34
N TYR A 141 3.01 -10.04 3.02
CA TYR A 141 4.15 -9.51 2.30
C TYR A 141 4.23 -7.99 2.44
N SER A 142 5.47 -7.51 2.48
CA SER A 142 5.77 -6.09 2.45
C SER A 142 6.63 -5.74 1.25
N GLU A 143 7.95 -5.62 1.40
CA GLU A 143 8.88 -5.36 0.30
C GLU A 143 10.11 -6.25 0.40
N GLY A 144 10.88 -6.38 -0.68
CA GLY A 144 12.21 -7.00 -0.65
C GLY A 144 12.20 -8.45 -0.14
N GLY A 145 11.11 -9.18 -0.36
CA GLY A 145 10.95 -10.57 0.07
C GLY A 145 10.77 -10.77 1.58
N ILE A 146 10.50 -9.71 2.35
CA ILE A 146 10.21 -9.81 3.79
C ILE A 146 8.73 -9.55 4.11
N THR A 147 8.26 -10.17 5.18
CA THR A 147 6.90 -9.99 5.70
C THR A 147 6.85 -8.99 6.85
N ARG A 148 5.64 -8.53 7.17
CA ARG A 148 5.32 -7.74 8.36
C ARG A 148 4.03 -8.29 8.97
N PHE A 149 3.81 -7.93 10.23
CA PHE A 149 2.59 -8.25 10.93
C PHE A 149 1.66 -7.04 11.04
N THR A 150 0.36 -7.26 10.94
CA THR A 150 -0.67 -6.40 11.53
C THR A 150 -1.25 -7.14 12.72
N ALA A 151 -0.99 -6.64 13.93
CA ALA A 151 -1.50 -7.24 15.15
C ALA A 151 -2.69 -6.44 15.67
N ILE A 152 -3.82 -7.10 15.91
CA ILE A 152 -5.04 -6.51 16.48
C ILE A 152 -5.06 -6.77 17.98
N PHE A 153 -5.11 -5.69 18.77
CA PHE A 153 -5.23 -5.72 20.22
C PHE A 153 -6.62 -5.25 20.61
N TYR A 154 -7.38 -6.10 21.29
CA TYR A 154 -8.75 -5.81 21.68
C TYR A 154 -9.06 -6.28 23.11
N SER A 155 -8.77 -7.52 23.49
CA SER A 155 -9.08 -8.04 24.85
C SER A 155 -7.97 -7.85 25.88
N LYS A 156 -6.73 -7.59 25.44
CA LYS A 156 -5.55 -7.53 26.30
C LYS A 156 -4.73 -6.27 26.03
N ASP A 157 -4.10 -5.74 27.07
CA ASP A 157 -3.15 -4.65 26.96
C ASP A 157 -1.72 -5.17 26.83
N ALA A 158 -0.91 -4.47 26.04
CA ALA A 158 0.50 -4.74 25.91
C ALA A 158 1.31 -3.57 26.46
N ARG A 159 2.15 -3.82 27.48
CA ARG A 159 3.06 -2.79 28.03
C ARG A 159 4.00 -2.20 26.98
N ARG A 160 4.39 -3.00 25.99
CA ARG A 160 5.26 -2.60 24.87
C ARG A 160 4.92 -3.39 23.62
N VAL A 161 4.78 -2.70 22.50
CA VAL A 161 4.53 -3.30 21.18
C VAL A 161 5.62 -2.86 20.20
N GLY A 162 6.14 -3.79 19.39
CA GLY A 162 7.08 -3.45 18.33
C GLY A 162 7.95 -4.60 17.85
N SER A 163 8.88 -4.37 16.92
CA SER A 163 9.29 -3.06 16.38
C SER A 163 8.28 -2.48 15.38
N ILE A 164 7.83 -1.24 15.60
CA ILE A 164 6.84 -0.57 14.73
C ILE A 164 7.42 -0.33 13.33
N ARG A 165 6.60 -0.50 12.29
CA ARG A 165 7.00 -0.31 10.88
C ARG A 165 5.97 0.42 10.05
N SER A 166 6.33 0.62 8.79
CA SER A 166 5.57 1.43 7.86
C SER A 166 4.33 0.73 7.32
N GLY A 167 3.24 1.50 7.21
CA GLY A 167 1.98 1.06 6.65
C GLY A 167 2.05 0.86 5.13
N ARG A 168 1.30 -0.11 4.62
CA ARG A 168 1.21 -0.54 3.21
C ARG A 168 -0.24 -0.58 2.77
N LEU A 169 -0.47 -0.81 1.48
CA LEU A 169 -1.82 -0.80 0.90
C LEU A 169 -2.81 -1.71 1.64
N ILE A 170 -2.35 -2.89 2.05
CA ILE A 170 -3.16 -3.84 2.83
C ILE A 170 -3.63 -3.29 4.18
N ASP A 171 -2.98 -2.24 4.70
CA ASP A 171 -3.34 -1.60 5.97
C ASP A 171 -4.46 -0.58 5.84
N LEU A 172 -4.96 -0.34 4.64
CA LEU A 172 -6.26 0.31 4.45
C LEU A 172 -7.41 -0.65 4.78
N GLU A 173 -7.19 -1.95 4.56
CA GLU A 173 -8.23 -2.96 4.65
C GLU A 173 -8.26 -3.63 6.03
N ILE A 174 -7.12 -4.11 6.54
CA ILE A 174 -7.10 -4.90 7.78
C ILE A 174 -7.65 -4.11 8.97
N PRO A 175 -7.19 -2.88 9.28
CA PRO A 175 -7.77 -2.10 10.37
C PRO A 175 -9.25 -1.81 10.14
N LEU A 176 -9.66 -1.51 8.90
CA LEU A 176 -11.04 -1.20 8.55
C LEU A 176 -11.99 -2.38 8.80
N MET A 177 -11.59 -3.61 8.48
CA MET A 177 -12.38 -4.83 8.73
C MET A 177 -12.75 -5.02 10.20
N TYR A 178 -11.97 -4.47 11.12
CA TYR A 178 -12.16 -4.60 12.58
C TYR A 178 -12.53 -3.28 13.26
N ASP A 179 -12.84 -2.23 12.49
CA ASP A 179 -12.98 -0.84 12.98
C ASP A 179 -11.85 -0.46 13.96
N ALA A 180 -10.62 -0.87 13.66
CA ALA A 180 -9.48 -0.67 14.55
C ALA A 180 -8.83 0.70 14.29
N ALA A 181 -8.33 1.34 15.35
CA ALA A 181 -7.39 2.45 15.21
C ALA A 181 -6.05 1.90 14.69
N PHE A 182 -5.41 2.57 13.72
CA PHE A 182 -4.18 2.06 13.10
C PHE A 182 -2.93 2.79 13.60
N ALA A 183 -1.96 2.03 14.15
CA ALA A 183 -0.68 2.52 14.63
C ALA A 183 0.48 1.99 13.78
N TYR A 184 1.28 2.91 13.24
CA TYR A 184 2.39 2.60 12.33
C TYR A 184 3.45 3.71 12.36
N SER A 185 4.61 3.45 11.72
CA SER A 185 5.70 4.43 11.60
C SER A 185 6.15 4.57 10.14
N GLY A 186 5.69 5.66 9.51
CA GLY A 186 5.95 5.99 8.11
C GLY A 186 5.09 5.20 7.11
N SER A 187 5.02 5.65 5.88
CA SER A 187 4.35 4.95 4.78
C SER A 187 4.95 5.47 3.47
N SER A 188 4.68 4.80 2.35
CA SER A 188 4.97 5.42 1.05
C SER A 188 4.04 6.61 0.83
N TYR A 189 4.48 7.59 0.02
CA TYR A 189 3.72 8.82 -0.19
C TYR A 189 2.25 8.58 -0.60
N PRO A 190 1.94 7.69 -1.57
CA PRO A 190 0.54 7.44 -1.93
C PRO A 190 -0.28 6.88 -0.77
N ILE A 191 0.27 5.95 0.01
CA ILE A 191 -0.41 5.31 1.13
C ILE A 191 -0.63 6.32 2.27
N ARG A 192 0.29 7.26 2.48
CA ARG A 192 0.12 8.34 3.46
C ARG A 192 -1.11 9.22 3.20
N GLN A 193 -1.54 9.36 1.95
CA GLN A 193 -2.72 10.15 1.60
C GLN A 193 -4.04 9.39 1.79
N MET A 194 -3.96 8.08 2.05
CA MET A 194 -5.12 7.18 2.14
C MET A 194 -5.42 6.72 3.57
N ILE A 195 -4.45 6.84 4.48
CA ILE A 195 -4.56 6.51 5.93
C ILE A 195 -4.88 7.80 6.70
#